data_AF-A0A7C1CMR9-F1
#
_entry.id   AF-A0A7C1CMR9-F1
#
_cell.length_a   1.000
_cell.length_b   1.000
_cell.length_c   1.000
_cell.angle_alpha   90.00
_cell.angle_beta   90.00
_cell.angle_gamma   90.00
#
_symmetry.space_group_name_H-M   'P 1'
#
loop_
_entity.id
_entity.type
_entity.pdbx_description
1 polymer ?
#
loop_
_entity_poly.entity_id
_entity_poly.type
_entity_poly.pdbx_seq_one_letter_code
_entity_poly.pdbx_strand_id
1 'polypeptide(L)'
;MQEDTLNIRKEQNFFTRLLVYIIFIIFTILTIYPLIWLFYSSFKPQLEIIRDSFSLPQVPTISNYIRAIKIGKLNIYAINSIIYT
;
A
#
# COMPACT_ATOMS: atom_id res chain seq x y z
N MET A 1 -25.94 15.44 38.65
CA MET A 1 -26.60 14.23 38.10
C MET A 1 -26.82 14.30 36.59
N GLN A 2 -27.45 15.34 36.01
CA GLN A 2 -27.60 15.47 34.54
C GLN A 2 -26.33 16.00 33.84
N GLU A 3 -25.55 16.87 34.48
CA GLU A 3 -24.27 17.36 33.93
C GLU A 3 -23.17 16.27 33.90
N ASP A 4 -23.16 15.39 34.90
CA ASP A 4 -22.18 14.29 34.98
C ASP A 4 -22.39 13.27 33.85
N THR A 5 -23.64 12.98 33.47
CA THR A 5 -23.96 12.06 32.38
C THR A 5 -23.63 12.66 31.01
N LEU A 6 -23.72 13.98 30.85
CA LEU A 6 -23.30 14.69 29.65
C LEU A 6 -21.78 14.68 29.49
N ASN A 7 -21.02 14.90 30.57
CA ASN A 7 -19.56 14.86 30.53
C ASN A 7 -19.02 13.45 30.25
N ILE A 8 -19.58 12.41 30.89
CA ILE A 8 -19.18 11.01 30.64
C ILE A 8 -19.44 10.62 29.17
N ARG A 9 -20.59 11.00 28.60
CA ARG A 9 -20.90 10.76 27.17
C ARG A 9 -19.94 11.51 26.23
N LYS A 10 -19.57 12.74 26.57
CA LYS A 10 -18.67 13.58 25.76
C LYS A 10 -17.22 13.05 25.76
N GLU A 11 -16.73 12.63 26.93
CA GLU A 11 -15.41 12.02 27.14
C GLU A 11 -15.31 10.65 26.44
N GLN A 12 -16.34 9.80 26.55
CA GLN A 12 -16.38 8.51 25.84
C GLN A 12 -16.28 8.68 24.32
N ASN A 13 -16.96 9.68 23.75
CA ASN A 13 -16.90 9.96 22.32
C ASN A 13 -15.50 10.38 21.86
N PHE A 14 -14.73 11.10 22.68
CA PHE A 14 -13.37 11.50 22.33
C PHE A 14 -12.42 10.30 22.32
N PHE A 15 -12.45 9.48 23.38
CA PHE A 15 -11.55 8.34 23.50
C PHE A 15 -11.83 7.26 22.45
N THR A 16 -13.11 6.95 22.21
CA THR A 16 -13.52 6.03 21.13
C THR A 16 -13.10 6.57 19.77
N ARG A 17 -13.29 7.86 19.51
CA ARG A 17 -12.84 8.48 18.26
C ARG A 17 -11.33 8.37 18.11
N LEU A 18 -10.54 8.75 19.12
CA LEU A 18 -9.09 8.64 19.08
C LEU A 18 -8.63 7.21 18.76
N LEU A 19 -9.21 6.21 19.44
CA LEU A 19 -8.90 4.80 19.24
C LEU A 19 -9.23 4.37 17.80
N VAL A 20 -10.40 4.75 17.28
CA VAL A 20 -10.79 4.48 15.90
C VAL A 20 -9.77 5.09 14.93
N TYR A 21 -9.40 6.36 15.10
CA TYR A 21 -8.40 7.00 14.23
C TYR A 21 -7.05 6.29 14.28
N ILE A 22 -6.58 5.85 15.45
CA ILE A 22 -5.34 5.07 15.58
C ILE A 22 -5.42 3.76 14.79
N ILE A 23 -6.53 3.01 14.92
CA ILE A 23 -6.74 1.78 14.16
C ILE A 23 -6.71 2.05 12.66
N PHE A 24 -7.40 3.10 12.19
CA PHE A 24 -7.40 3.46 10.79
C PHE A 24 -6.01 3.88 10.29
N ILE A 25 -5.25 4.64 11.07
CA ILE A 25 -3.87 5.01 10.74
C ILE A 25 -2.99 3.77 10.61
N ILE A 26 -3.07 2.83 11.56
CA ILE A 26 -2.33 1.57 11.51
C ILE A 26 -2.72 0.78 10.26
N PHE A 27 -4.02 0.66 9.98
CA PHE A 27 -4.52 -0.01 8.79
C PHE A 27 -4.00 0.64 7.50
N THR A 28 -4.01 1.98 7.44
CA THR A 28 -3.43 2.75 6.33
C THR A 28 -1.94 2.48 6.17
N ILE A 29 -1.16 2.47 7.25
CA ILE A 29 0.28 2.17 7.16
C ILE A 29 0.50 0.75 6.66
N LEU A 30 -0.22 -0.23 7.19
CA LEU A 30 -0.11 -1.64 6.79
C LEU A 30 -0.48 -1.87 5.31
N THR A 31 -1.38 -1.05 4.76
CA THR A 31 -1.81 -1.15 3.35
C THR A 31 -0.93 -0.33 2.41
N ILE A 32 -0.49 0.87 2.80
CA ILE A 32 0.36 1.73 1.96
C ILE A 32 1.80 1.23 1.93
N TYR A 33 2.34 0.73 3.04
CA TYR A 33 3.71 0.23 3.11
C TYR A 33 4.07 -0.77 2.00
N PRO A 34 3.31 -1.87 1.78
CA PRO A 34 3.62 -2.82 0.70
C PRO A 34 3.44 -2.21 -0.70
N LEU A 35 2.57 -1.20 -0.87
CA LEU A 35 2.40 -0.51 -2.14
C LEU A 35 3.62 0.37 -2.48
N ILE A 36 4.14 1.11 -1.50
CA ILE A 36 5.38 1.88 -1.66
C ILE A 36 6.54 0.92 -1.97
N TRP A 37 6.63 -0.17 -1.21
CA TRP A 37 7.61 -1.23 -1.44
C TRP A 37 7.56 -1.79 -2.86
N LEU A 38 6.37 -2.16 -3.32
CA LEU A 38 6.14 -2.67 -4.66
C LEU A 38 6.52 -1.65 -5.74
N PHE A 39 6.16 -0.38 -5.53
CA PHE A 39 6.43 0.70 -6.46
C PHE A 39 7.92 0.88 -6.71
N TYR A 40 8.74 1.07 -5.68
CA TYR A 40 10.18 1.22 -5.91
C TYR A 40 10.87 -0.09 -6.30
N SER A 41 10.34 -1.24 -5.86
CA SER A 41 10.88 -2.56 -6.22
C SER A 41 10.67 -2.87 -7.70
N SER A 42 9.66 -2.29 -8.34
CA SER A 42 9.46 -2.42 -9.79
C SER A 42 10.63 -1.90 -10.61
N PHE A 43 11.41 -0.95 -10.06
CA PHE A 43 12.61 -0.39 -10.67
C PHE A 43 13.89 -1.14 -10.31
N LYS A 44 13.84 -2.17 -9.46
CA LYS A 44 15.04 -2.93 -9.05
C LYS A 44 15.39 -4.05 -10.04
N PRO A 45 16.68 -4.33 -10.30
CA PRO A 45 17.10 -5.57 -10.96
C PRO A 45 16.67 -6.81 -10.16
N GLN A 46 16.35 -7.91 -10.86
CA GLN A 46 15.87 -9.16 -10.24
C GLN A 46 16.78 -9.67 -9.10
N LEU A 47 18.10 -9.59 -9.29
CA LEU A 47 19.08 -10.04 -8.30
C LEU A 47 19.02 -9.19 -7.02
N GLU A 48 18.79 -7.89 -7.16
CA GLU A 48 18.68 -6.96 -6.02
C GLU A 48 17.38 -7.20 -5.25
N ILE A 49 16.28 -7.55 -5.93
CA ILE A 49 15.01 -7.93 -5.28
C ILE A 49 15.20 -9.16 -4.39
N ILE A 50 16.00 -10.14 -4.83
CA ILE A 50 16.23 -11.40 -4.10
C ILE A 50 17.22 -11.19 -2.94
N ARG A 51 18.29 -10.42 -3.16
CA ARG A 51 19.34 -10.21 -2.17
C ARG A 51 18.94 -9.21 -1.09
N ASP A 52 18.32 -8.11 -1.51
CA ASP A 52 18.03 -6.94 -0.67
C ASP A 52 16.55 -6.51 -0.88
N SER A 53 15.59 -7.28 -0.37
CA SER A 53 14.16 -7.04 -0.59
C SER A 53 13.71 -5.64 -0.14
N PHE A 54 14.10 -5.20 1.06
CA PHE A 54 13.63 -3.94 1.64
C PHE A 54 14.55 -2.73 1.41
N SER A 55 15.69 -2.89 0.73
CA SER A 55 16.57 -1.75 0.41
C SER A 55 15.92 -0.78 -0.58
N LEU A 56 16.47 0.42 -0.74
CA LEU A 56 16.16 1.26 -1.90
C LEU A 56 16.93 0.77 -3.14
N PRO A 57 16.41 1.01 -4.36
CA PRO A 57 17.08 0.60 -5.60
C PRO A 57 18.44 1.30 -5.73
N GLN A 58 19.52 0.51 -5.77
CA GLN A 58 20.87 1.03 -6.01
C GLN A 58 21.06 1.44 -7.47
N VAL A 59 20.51 0.64 -8.39
CA VAL A 59 20.56 0.88 -9.83
C VAL A 59 19.14 0.82 -10.40
N PRO A 60 18.39 1.94 -10.41
CA PRO A 60 17.03 1.95 -10.93
C PRO A 60 17.02 1.63 -12.43
N THR A 61 16.10 0.74 -12.84
CA THR A 61 15.96 0.28 -14.22
C THR A 61 14.50 0.11 -14.61
N ILE A 62 14.19 0.32 -15.90
CA ILE A 62 12.86 0.13 -16.49
C ILE A 62 12.80 -1.23 -17.22
N SER A 63 13.88 -2.01 -17.20
CA SER A 63 13.97 -3.31 -17.89
C SER A 63 12.85 -4.27 -17.50
N ASN A 64 12.39 -4.23 -16.25
CA ASN A 64 11.26 -5.02 -15.77
C ASN A 64 9.97 -4.70 -16.51
N TYR A 65 9.66 -3.42 -16.75
CA TYR A 65 8.48 -3.00 -17.51
C TYR A 65 8.56 -3.45 -18.97
N ILE A 66 9.73 -3.29 -19.60
CA ILE A 66 9.97 -3.76 -20.97
C ILE A 66 9.77 -5.28 -21.05
N ARG A 67 10.29 -6.02 -20.07
CA ARG A 67 10.15 -7.48 -19.97
C ARG A 67 8.69 -7.89 -19.75
N ALA A 68 7.99 -7.19 -18.88
CA ALA A 68 6.56 -7.37 -18.60
C ALA A 68 5.71 -7.26 -19.88
N ILE A 69 5.96 -6.24 -20.70
CA ILE A 69 5.22 -6.02 -21.95
C ILE A 69 5.65 -7.03 -23.01
N LYS A 70 6.96 -7.16 -23.29
CA LYS A 70 7.47 -7.97 -24.41
C LYS A 70 7.38 -9.47 -24.16
N ILE A 71 7.77 -9.92 -22.96
CA ILE A 71 7.82 -11.34 -22.60
C ILE A 71 6.52 -11.75 -21.90
N GLY A 72 6.08 -10.94 -20.94
CA GLY A 72 4.88 -11.22 -20.15
C GLY A 72 3.56 -10.92 -20.87
N LYS A 73 3.59 -10.35 -22.09
CA LYS A 73 2.41 -10.00 -22.90
C LYS A 73 1.36 -9.18 -22.13
N LEU A 74 1.82 -8.37 -21.17
CA LEU A 74 0.93 -7.60 -20.29
C LEU A 74 0.00 -6.65 -21.06
N ASN A 75 0.42 -6.18 -22.22
CA ASN A 75 -0.43 -5.39 -23.13
C ASN A 75 -1.66 -6.16 -23.61
N ILE A 76 -1.50 -7.44 -23.98
CA ILE A 76 -2.61 -8.28 -24.44
C ILE A 76 -3.52 -8.60 -23.25
N TYR A 77 -2.95 -8.98 -22.11
CA TYR A 77 -3.75 -9.30 -20.93
C TYR A 77 -4.53 -8.10 -20.38
N ALA A 78 -3.93 -6.89 -20.38
CA ALA A 78 -4.64 -5.68 -19.96
C ALA A 78 -5.84 -5.36 -20.87
N ILE A 79 -5.68 -5.50 -22.19
CA ILE A 79 -6.79 -5.32 -23.15
C ILE A 79 -7.86 -6.39 -22.95
N ASN A 80 -7.46 -7.65 -22.78
CA ASN A 80 -8.41 -8.73 -22.51
C ASN A 80 -9.21 -8.45 -21.22
N SER A 81 -8.57 -7.97 -20.15
CA SER A 81 -9.28 -7.60 -18.93
C SER A 81 -10.31 -6.49 -19.16
N ILE A 82 -10.04 -5.50 -20.02
CA ILE A 82 -10.99 -4.42 -20.30
C ILE A 82 -12.18 -4.90 -21.15
N ILE A 83 -11.94 -5.80 -22.10
CA ILE A 83 -12.96 -6.25 -23.05
C ILE A 83 -13.85 -7.36 -22.47
N TYR A 84 -13.25 -8.28 -21.71
CA TYR A 84 -13.91 -9.48 -21.22
C TYR A 84 -14.41 -9.37 -19.77
N THR A 85 -14.12 -8.29 -19.06
CA THR A 85 -14.76 -7.96 -17.76
C THR A 85 -15.95 -7.05 -18.00
#